data_AF-A0AAV1YCY3-F1
#
_entry.id   AF-A0AAV1YCY3-F1
#
_cell.length_a   1.000
_cell.length_b   1.000
_cell.length_c   1.000
_cell.angle_alpha   90.00
_cell.angle_beta   90.00
_cell.angle_gamma   90.00
#
_symmetry.space_group_name_H-M   'P 1'
#
loop_
_entity.id
_entity.type
_entity.pdbx_description
1 polymer ?
#
loop_
_entity_poly.entity_id
_entity_poly.type
_entity_poly.pdbx_seq_one_letter_code
_entity_poly.pdbx_strand_id
1 'polypeptide(L)'
;MVRRNQYAPINYKSWKDMPKEHKQEMLKILEAKFEFVPPINDETRQILKNQLNEKWRQWKFDLTSMAFDPSKTEEQVASILPDDRVDSSQYRDLVHYWFSENGQKHKAKGVLPNRKRFKILVLPNFFWFTKL
;
A
#
# COMPACT_ATOMS: atom_id res chain seq x y z
N MET A 1 -3.41 6.66 6.16
CA MET A 1 -2.94 7.47 5.02
C MET A 1 -2.84 6.62 3.74
N VAL A 2 -1.93 5.64 3.66
CA VAL A 2 -1.75 4.74 2.48
C VAL A 2 -2.97 3.89 2.06
N ARG A 3 -4.04 3.90 2.86
CA ARG A 3 -5.32 3.22 2.57
C ARG A 3 -6.42 4.18 2.11
N ARG A 4 -6.11 5.46 1.91
CA ARG A 4 -7.07 6.47 1.43
C ARG A 4 -6.76 6.77 -0.02
N ASN A 5 -7.77 6.63 -0.89
CA ASN A 5 -7.65 6.83 -2.34
C ASN A 5 -7.04 8.19 -2.73
N GLN A 6 -7.36 9.25 -1.99
CA GLN A 6 -6.90 10.62 -2.24
C GLN A 6 -5.37 10.78 -2.15
N TYR A 7 -4.71 9.97 -1.31
CA TYR A 7 -3.27 10.06 -1.10
C TYR A 7 -2.51 8.95 -1.79
N ALA A 8 -3.08 7.74 -1.84
CA ALA A 8 -2.41 6.56 -2.36
C ALA A 8 -3.34 5.79 -3.31
N PRO A 9 -3.56 6.29 -4.53
CA PRO A 9 -4.41 5.63 -5.52
C PRO A 9 -3.92 4.21 -5.80
N ILE A 10 -4.85 3.26 -5.91
CA ILE A 10 -4.51 1.83 -6.08
C ILE A 10 -4.46 1.38 -7.53
N ASN A 11 -4.94 2.21 -8.46
CA ASN A 11 -5.00 1.96 -9.90
C ASN A 11 -3.62 2.04 -10.59
N TYR A 12 -2.61 2.66 -9.97
CA TYR A 12 -1.24 2.58 -10.48
C TYR A 12 -0.66 1.17 -10.33
N LYS A 13 -0.02 0.66 -11.39
CA LYS A 13 0.56 -0.69 -11.40
C LYS A 13 1.71 -0.83 -10.41
N SER A 14 2.68 0.09 -10.46
CA SER A 14 3.83 0.12 -9.57
C SER A 14 3.96 1.44 -8.82
N TRP A 15 4.74 1.43 -7.74
CA TRP A 15 5.07 2.66 -6.99
C TRP A 15 5.86 3.64 -7.83
N LYS A 16 6.62 3.18 -8.83
CA LYS A 16 7.39 4.06 -9.72
C LYS A 16 6.46 4.89 -10.62
N ASP A 17 5.34 4.29 -11.04
CA ASP A 17 4.35 4.92 -11.93
C ASP A 17 3.48 5.96 -11.21
N MET A 18 3.34 5.85 -9.89
CA MET A 18 2.59 6.83 -9.10
C MET A 18 3.28 8.21 -9.16
N PRO A 19 2.54 9.30 -9.46
CA PRO A 19 3.07 10.66 -9.47
C PRO A 19 3.80 11.02 -8.17
N LYS A 20 4.82 11.89 -8.27
CA LYS A 20 5.66 12.24 -7.11
C LYS A 20 4.88 13.02 -6.06
N GLU A 21 3.87 13.75 -6.49
CA GLU A 21 3.01 14.62 -5.71
C GLU A 21 2.27 13.82 -4.63
N HIS A 22 1.70 12.67 -4.99
CA HIS A 22 1.07 11.75 -4.03
C HIS A 22 2.05 11.27 -2.95
N LYS A 23 3.27 10.92 -3.35
CA LYS A 23 4.32 10.44 -2.44
C LYS A 23 4.79 11.55 -1.50
N GLN A 24 4.93 12.76 -2.01
CA GLN A 24 5.33 13.93 -1.24
C GLN A 24 4.23 14.34 -0.27
N GLU A 25 2.97 14.34 -0.70
CA GLU A 25 1.84 14.66 0.18
C GLU A 25 1.73 13.67 1.33
N MET A 26 1.91 12.38 1.05
CA MET A 26 1.98 11.36 2.10
C MET A 26 3.13 11.61 3.09
N LEU A 27 4.31 12.01 2.61
CA LEU A 27 5.42 12.36 3.50
C LEU A 27 5.10 13.58 4.35
N LYS A 28 4.54 14.65 3.78
CA LYS A 28 4.16 15.86 4.52
C LYS A 28 3.20 15.54 5.67
N ILE A 29 2.22 14.66 5.44
CA ILE A 29 1.28 14.23 6.48
C ILE A 29 2.00 13.46 7.60
N LEU A 30 3.00 12.63 7.27
CA LEU A 30 3.81 11.96 8.30
C LEU A 30 4.68 12.96 9.07
N GLU A 31 5.36 13.86 8.36
CA GLU A 31 6.21 14.91 8.94
C GLU A 31 5.41 15.85 9.85
N ALA A 32 4.17 16.17 9.50
CA ALA A 32 3.29 17.00 10.33
C ALA A 32 2.70 16.26 11.54
N LYS A 33 2.64 14.92 11.50
CA LYS A 33 2.00 14.11 12.54
C LYS A 33 2.98 13.65 13.62
N PHE A 34 4.26 13.60 13.30
CA PHE A 34 5.28 13.03 14.16
C PHE A 34 6.46 13.98 14.32
N GLU A 35 6.97 14.07 15.54
CA GLU A 35 8.26 14.69 15.79
C GLU A 35 9.37 13.67 15.51
N PHE A 36 10.38 14.09 14.74
CA PHE A 36 11.51 13.24 14.38
C PHE A 36 12.74 13.67 15.17
N VAL A 37 13.33 12.74 15.91
CA VAL A 37 14.60 12.96 16.62
C VAL A 37 15.57 11.83 16.26
N PRO A 38 16.70 12.12 15.60
CA PRO A 38 17.13 13.45 15.13
C PRO A 38 16.20 14.04 14.04
N PRO A 39 16.29 15.35 13.75
CA PRO A 39 15.50 15.99 12.71
C PRO A 39 15.61 15.25 11.38
N ILE A 40 14.49 15.21 10.66
CA ILE A 40 14.38 14.41 9.44
C ILE A 40 15.37 14.89 8.35
N ASN A 41 16.13 13.94 7.80
CA ASN A 41 17.03 14.15 6.69
C ASN A 41 16.57 13.38 5.43
N ASP A 42 17.30 13.53 4.32
CA ASP A 42 16.91 12.92 3.04
C ASP A 42 16.97 11.39 3.06
N GLU A 43 17.90 10.80 3.80
CA GLU A 43 17.97 9.35 4.02
C GLU A 43 16.71 8.84 4.74
N THR A 44 16.31 9.52 5.81
CA THR A 44 15.10 9.19 6.58
C THR A 44 13.86 9.33 5.71
N ARG A 45 13.76 10.39 4.89
CA ARG A 45 12.65 10.54 3.92
C ARG A 45 12.61 9.39 2.92
N GLN A 46 13.77 8.93 2.44
CA GLN A 46 13.83 7.80 1.52
C GLN A 46 13.39 6.48 2.18
N ILE A 47 13.78 6.26 3.43
CA ILE A 47 13.30 5.12 4.23
C ILE A 47 11.78 5.18 4.39
N LEU A 48 11.22 6.34 4.74
CA LEU A 48 9.78 6.53 4.87
C LEU A 48 9.04 6.26 3.55
N LYS A 49 9.56 6.74 2.40
CA LYS A 49 8.99 6.42 1.07
C LYS A 49 8.98 4.91 0.80
N ASN A 50 10.04 4.20 1.17
CA ASN A 50 10.10 2.75 1.01
C ASN A 50 9.06 2.04 1.87
N GLN A 51 8.88 2.47 3.13
CA GLN A 51 7.83 1.92 4.02
C GLN A 51 6.42 2.23 3.51
N LEU A 52 6.20 3.44 2.97
CA LEU A 52 4.92 3.81 2.35
C LEU A 52 4.60 2.93 1.14
N ASN A 53 5.60 2.69 0.27
CA ASN A 53 5.48 1.77 -0.86
C ASN A 53 5.11 0.36 -0.39
N GLU A 54 5.82 -0.20 0.58
CA GLU A 54 5.53 -1.53 1.11
C GLU A 54 4.10 -1.63 1.64
N LYS A 55 3.67 -0.67 2.46
CA LYS A 55 2.30 -0.66 3.01
C LYS A 55 1.24 -0.46 1.93
N TRP A 56 1.51 0.34 0.89
CA TRP A 56 0.62 0.52 -0.25
C TRP A 56 0.48 -0.77 -1.07
N ARG A 57 1.58 -1.47 -1.35
CA ARG A 57 1.56 -2.78 -2.01
C ARG A 57 0.83 -3.83 -1.18
N GLN A 58 1.07 -3.85 0.12
CA GLN A 58 0.35 -4.73 1.05
C GLN A 58 -1.15 -4.44 1.01
N TRP A 59 -1.54 -3.16 0.99
CA TRP A 59 -2.94 -2.77 0.91
C TRP A 59 -3.62 -3.29 -0.37
N LYS A 60 -2.98 -3.15 -1.53
CA LYS A 60 -3.48 -3.71 -2.79
C LYS A 60 -3.67 -5.22 -2.71
N PHE A 61 -2.71 -5.93 -2.11
CA PHE A 61 -2.78 -7.37 -1.92
C PHE A 61 -3.94 -7.76 -0.99
N ASP A 62 -4.09 -7.06 0.13
CA ASP A 62 -5.18 -7.29 1.10
C ASP A 62 -6.54 -7.14 0.41
N LEU A 63 -6.72 -6.10 -0.41
CA LEU A 63 -7.96 -5.88 -1.18
C LEU A 63 -8.27 -7.05 -2.13
N THR A 64 -7.27 -7.51 -2.89
CA THR A 64 -7.46 -8.68 -3.77
C THR A 64 -7.69 -9.97 -3.01
N SER A 65 -7.10 -10.12 -1.82
CA SER A 65 -7.28 -11.31 -0.98
C SER A 65 -8.65 -11.34 -0.31
N MET A 66 -9.19 -10.19 0.08
CA MET A 66 -10.54 -10.07 0.65
C MET A 66 -11.62 -10.42 -0.39
N ALA A 67 -11.37 -10.06 -1.65
CA ALA A 67 -12.29 -10.33 -2.75
C ALA A 67 -11.98 -11.64 -3.51
N PHE A 68 -10.95 -12.40 -3.10
CA PHE A 68 -10.57 -13.64 -3.76
C PHE A 68 -11.66 -14.68 -3.58
N ASP A 69 -12.27 -15.05 -4.70
CA ASP A 69 -13.22 -16.15 -4.79
C ASP A 69 -12.99 -16.87 -6.13
N PRO A 70 -12.51 -18.13 -6.11
CA PRO A 70 -12.20 -18.85 -7.34
C PRO A 70 -13.45 -19.17 -8.18
N SER A 71 -14.65 -19.00 -7.63
CA SER A 71 -15.92 -19.21 -8.34
C SER A 71 -16.43 -17.96 -9.07
N LYS A 72 -15.83 -16.79 -8.83
CA LYS A 72 -16.29 -15.50 -9.37
C LYS A 72 -15.52 -15.06 -10.61
N THR A 73 -16.26 -14.44 -11.52
CA THR A 73 -15.73 -13.73 -12.70
C THR A 73 -15.09 -12.39 -12.31
N GLU A 74 -14.32 -11.81 -13.23
CA GLU A 74 -13.69 -10.50 -13.04
C GLU A 74 -14.72 -9.41 -12.69
N GLU A 75 -15.84 -9.37 -13.42
CA GLU A 75 -16.90 -8.38 -13.26
C GLU A 75 -17.62 -8.53 -11.90
N GLN A 76 -17.83 -9.77 -11.46
CA GLN A 76 -18.40 -10.06 -10.15
C GLN A 76 -17.47 -9.62 -9.02
N VAL A 77 -16.15 -9.80 -9.18
CA VAL A 77 -15.17 -9.29 -8.20
C VAL A 77 -15.13 -7.76 -8.23
N ALA A 78 -15.10 -7.14 -9.41
CA ALA A 78 -15.02 -5.68 -9.56
C ALA A 78 -16.25 -4.93 -9.03
N SER A 79 -17.41 -5.59 -8.98
CA SER A 79 -18.66 -4.99 -8.47
C SER A 79 -18.79 -5.06 -6.94
N ILE A 80 -17.97 -5.86 -6.25
CA ILE A 80 -18.02 -6.01 -4.80
C ILE A 80 -16.82 -5.27 -4.20
N LEU A 81 -17.07 -4.07 -3.66
CA LEU A 81 -16.02 -3.32 -2.96
C LEU A 81 -15.74 -3.95 -1.59
N PRO A 82 -14.50 -4.39 -1.31
CA PRO A 82 -14.16 -5.03 -0.05
C PRO A 82 -13.97 -4.05 1.12
N ASP A 83 -13.83 -2.75 0.86
CA ASP A 83 -13.57 -1.71 1.87
C ASP A 83 -14.12 -0.35 1.40
N ASP A 84 -14.73 0.41 2.30
CA ASP A 84 -15.40 1.69 2.04
C ASP A 84 -14.45 2.85 1.70
N ARG A 85 -13.16 2.73 2.05
CA ARG A 85 -12.14 3.76 1.77
C ARG A 85 -11.60 3.70 0.33
N VAL A 86 -12.03 2.71 -0.43
CA VAL A 86 -11.54 2.43 -1.78
C VAL A 86 -12.45 3.10 -2.80
N ASP A 87 -11.83 3.79 -3.76
CA ASP A 87 -12.57 4.31 -4.91
C ASP A 87 -12.98 3.17 -5.86
N SER A 88 -14.23 3.18 -6.30
CA SER A 88 -14.81 2.09 -7.11
C SER A 88 -14.14 1.94 -8.48
N SER A 89 -13.82 3.06 -9.14
CA SER A 89 -13.14 3.05 -10.44
C SER A 89 -11.71 2.53 -10.28
N GLN A 90 -10.99 3.00 -9.25
CA GLN A 90 -9.63 2.53 -8.99
C GLN A 90 -9.59 1.05 -8.65
N TYR A 91 -10.60 0.55 -7.95
CA TYR A 91 -10.71 -0.88 -7.63
C TYR A 91 -10.94 -1.73 -8.87
N ARG A 92 -11.82 -1.30 -9.77
CA ARG A 92 -12.05 -1.99 -11.05
C ARG A 92 -10.77 -2.11 -11.87
N ASP A 93 -9.99 -1.03 -11.97
CA ASP A 93 -8.70 -1.05 -12.67
C ASP A 93 -7.71 -2.04 -12.03
N LEU A 94 -7.69 -2.12 -10.70
CA LEU A 94 -6.88 -3.08 -9.95
C LEU A 94 -7.31 -4.52 -10.22
N VAL A 95 -8.61 -4.81 -10.17
CA VAL A 95 -9.17 -6.14 -10.45
C VAL A 95 -8.86 -6.56 -11.88
N HIS A 96 -9.06 -5.67 -12.86
CA HIS A 96 -8.73 -5.93 -14.26
C HIS A 96 -7.26 -6.31 -14.46
N TYR A 97 -6.35 -5.54 -13.84
CA TYR A 97 -4.93 -5.88 -13.87
C TYR A 97 -4.64 -7.24 -13.22
N TRP A 98 -5.32 -7.56 -12.12
CA TRP A 98 -5.12 -8.81 -11.39
C TRP A 98 -5.61 -10.05 -12.16
N PHE A 99 -6.72 -9.95 -12.89
CA PHE A 99 -7.22 -11.01 -13.78
C PHE A 99 -6.41 -11.13 -15.07
N SER A 100 -5.68 -10.10 -15.48
CA SER A 100 -4.78 -10.17 -16.64
C SER A 100 -3.67 -11.23 -16.49
N GLU A 101 -3.14 -11.68 -17.63
CA GLU A 101 -2.04 -12.66 -17.68
C GLU A 101 -0.83 -12.21 -16.85
N ASN A 102 -0.50 -10.92 -16.88
CA ASN A 102 0.59 -10.35 -16.09
C ASN A 102 0.32 -10.42 -14.58
N GLY A 103 -0.91 -10.13 -14.15
CA GLY A 103 -1.33 -10.25 -12.75
C GLY A 103 -1.22 -11.69 -12.25
N GLN A 104 -1.66 -12.66 -13.04
CA GLN A 104 -1.60 -14.08 -12.70
C GLN A 104 -0.16 -14.63 -12.72
N LYS A 105 0.71 -14.17 -13.65
CA LYS A 105 2.15 -14.49 -13.64
C LYS A 105 2.84 -14.03 -12.35
N HIS A 106 2.44 -12.88 -11.79
CA HIS A 106 2.95 -12.40 -10.52
C HIS A 106 2.47 -13.24 -9.32
N LYS A 107 1.26 -13.82 -9.40
CA LYS A 107 0.73 -14.78 -8.40
C LYS A 107 1.49 -16.12 -8.45
N ALA A 108 1.75 -16.65 -9.64
CA ALA A 108 2.38 -17.97 -9.84
C ALA A 108 3.85 -18.03 -9.41
N LYS A 109 4.56 -16.89 -9.39
CA LYS A 109 5.98 -16.80 -8.97
C LYS A 109 6.21 -16.93 -7.45
N GLY A 110 5.19 -17.25 -6.65
CA GLY A 110 5.39 -17.69 -5.27
C GLY A 110 5.99 -16.66 -4.32
N VAL A 111 5.95 -15.36 -4.64
CA VAL A 111 6.18 -14.33 -3.60
C VAL A 111 4.86 -14.13 -2.87
N LEU A 112 4.36 -15.18 -2.21
CA LEU A 112 3.67 -14.95 -0.94
C LEU A 112 4.73 -14.22 -0.10
N PRO A 113 4.54 -12.95 0.28
CA PRO A 113 5.51 -12.30 1.15
C PRO A 113 5.71 -13.23 2.33
N ASN A 114 6.94 -13.71 2.49
CA ASN A 114 7.32 -14.57 3.59
C ASN A 114 6.91 -13.82 4.86
N ARG A 115 5.77 -14.21 5.44
CA ARG A 115 5.17 -13.59 6.61
C ARG A 115 6.00 -14.01 7.82
N LYS A 116 7.26 -13.59 7.85
CA LYS A 116 7.76 -13.02 9.08
C LYS A 116 6.86 -11.82 9.30
N ARG A 117 5.87 -11.97 10.19
CA ARG A 117 5.40 -10.86 11.00
C ARG A 117 6.69 -10.13 11.40
N PHE A 118 7.02 -9.06 10.68
CA PHE A 118 7.49 -7.89 11.37
C PHE A 118 6.29 -7.51 12.23
N LYS A 119 6.14 -8.22 13.38
CA LYS A 119 5.99 -7.53 14.65
C LYS A 119 6.81 -6.29 14.43
N ILE A 120 6.16 -5.14 14.40
CA ILE A 120 6.81 -3.84 14.49
C ILE A 120 8.05 -4.13 15.32
N LEU A 121 9.21 -4.18 14.67
CA LEU A 121 10.45 -4.15 15.41
C LEU A 121 10.37 -2.73 15.93
N VAL A 122 9.69 -2.59 17.07
CA VAL A 122 10.26 -1.92 18.21
C VAL A 122 11.65 -2.52 18.24
N LEU A 123 12.56 -1.87 17.51
CA LEU A 123 13.98 -2.11 17.67
C LEU A 123 14.15 -2.01 19.18
N PRO A 124 14.54 -3.10 19.87
CA PRO A 124 14.85 -2.99 21.26
C PRO A 124 16.01 -2.00 21.32
N ASN A 125 15.73 -0.80 21.82
CA ASN A 125 16.53 0.43 21.76
C ASN A 125 16.18 1.33 20.57
N PHE A 126 15.15 2.17 20.73
CA PHE A 126 15.16 3.62 20.46
C PHE A 126 13.70 4.12 20.64
N PHE A 127 13.38 4.55 21.86
CA PHE A 127 12.17 5.27 22.22
C PHE A 127 12.13 6.61 21.48
N TRP A 128 11.21 6.84 20.53
CA TRP A 128 11.02 8.16 19.91
C TRP A 128 9.61 8.44 19.37
N PHE A 129 8.55 8.07 20.09
CA PHE A 129 7.23 8.67 19.82
C PHE A 129 6.53 8.97 21.14
N THR A 130 6.55 10.22 21.56
CA THR A 130 5.53 10.76 22.46
C THR A 130 4.40 11.33 21.60
N LYS A 131 3.19 10.88 21.89
CA LYS A 131 1.95 11.37 21.26
C LYS A 131 1.65 12.74 21.87
N LEU A 132 1.34 13.75 21.04
CA LEU A 132 0.65 14.95 21.51
C LEU A 132 -0.77 14.61 21.98
#